data_AF-A0A7W0XEL8-F1
#
_entry.id   AF-A0A7W0XEL8-F1
#
_cell.length_a   1.000
_cell.length_b   1.000
_cell.length_c   1.000
_cell.angle_alpha   90.00
_cell.angle_beta   90.00
_cell.angle_gamma   90.00
#
_symmetry.space_group_name_H-M   'P 1'
#
loop_
_entity.id
_entity.type
_entity.pdbx_description
1 polymer ?
#
loop_
_entity_poly.entity_id
_entity_poly.type
_entity_poly.pdbx_seq_one_letter_code
_entity_poly.pdbx_strand_id
1 'polypeptide(L)'
;MPSSTGYLIAAVAASIALFFALWWMLIVGGDEAPWVPAGLAASVLLLVMLSAREVVLRRAWTRYLLENSIPKNSARISNDKPHSATKSYSTSMHAAALATIQKQSAEAETASSPDYHLDVFHLCQNYLESTEQALRANNLSPEKRNAVRRGQERVRTLEKYHLLTWARDSSRILTHEAQKRVRVSDKIETANRAVECLDSALKVLPEAPELNESKLAIREFIASVKVAHWVELAERAAFKAHYRRAIDRYKDALFYLERESVKEDVRIAGAERIDREIELLRNRLKLPHKDPE
;
A
#
# COMPACT_ATOMS: atom_id res chain seq x y z
N MET A 1 -7.83 8.68 -18.54
CA MET A 1 -6.44 8.82 -18.09
C MET A 1 -6.06 10.29 -18.23
N PRO A 2 -5.81 11.05 -17.15
CA PRO A 2 -5.15 12.33 -17.30
C PRO A 2 -3.80 12.07 -17.97
N SER A 3 -3.53 12.72 -19.09
CA SER A 3 -2.35 12.45 -19.90
C SER A 3 -1.08 12.61 -19.06
N SER A 4 -0.35 11.53 -18.84
CA SER A 4 0.99 11.48 -18.20
C SER A 4 1.93 12.57 -18.74
N THR A 5 1.77 12.91 -20.01
CA THR A 5 2.48 13.99 -20.70
C THR A 5 2.17 15.39 -20.13
N GLY A 6 0.93 15.65 -19.72
CA GLY A 6 0.50 16.97 -19.24
C GLY A 6 1.14 17.37 -17.91
N TYR A 7 1.28 16.42 -16.97
CA TYR A 7 1.96 16.67 -15.69
C TYR A 7 3.46 16.89 -15.85
N LEU A 8 4.09 16.15 -16.77
CA LEU A 8 5.52 16.31 -17.05
C LEU A 8 5.80 17.68 -17.68
N ILE A 9 4.96 18.09 -18.64
CA ILE A 9 5.03 19.42 -19.25
C ILE A 9 4.77 20.51 -18.20
N ALA A 10 3.77 20.35 -17.33
CA ALA A 10 3.48 21.32 -16.28
C ALA A 10 4.61 21.45 -15.26
N ALA A 11 5.22 20.33 -14.84
CA ALA A 11 6.35 20.34 -13.91
C ALA A 11 7.60 20.98 -14.53
N VAL A 12 7.89 20.69 -15.80
CA VAL A 12 8.98 21.34 -16.54
C VAL A 12 8.71 22.82 -16.71
N ALA A 13 7.49 23.22 -17.08
CA ALA A 13 7.09 24.61 -17.23
C ALA A 13 7.20 25.38 -15.90
N ALA A 14 6.76 24.78 -14.78
CA ALA A 14 6.88 25.38 -13.46
C ALA A 14 8.34 25.56 -13.01
N SER A 15 9.20 24.57 -13.30
CA SER A 15 10.64 24.64 -13.01
C SER A 15 11.32 25.74 -13.82
N ILE A 16 10.99 25.86 -15.12
CA ILE A 16 11.48 26.93 -15.99
C ILE A 16 11.01 28.30 -15.51
N ALA A 17 9.72 28.45 -15.19
CA ALA A 17 9.16 29.71 -14.71
C ALA A 17 9.83 30.16 -13.40
N LEU A 18 10.08 29.23 -12.48
CA LEU A 18 10.74 29.52 -11.21
C LEU A 18 12.22 29.89 -11.40
N PHE A 19 12.92 29.23 -12.34
CA PHE A 19 14.27 29.60 -12.72
C PHE A 19 14.32 31.05 -13.22
N PHE A 20 13.45 31.42 -14.17
CA PHE A 20 13.42 32.78 -14.71
C PHE A 20 13.00 33.83 -13.66
N ALA A 21 12.06 33.51 -12.77
CA ALA A 21 11.64 34.41 -11.69
C ALA A 21 12.79 34.69 -10.69
N LEU A 22 13.50 33.65 -10.25
CA LEU A 22 14.64 33.80 -9.34
C LEU A 22 15.82 34.49 -10.02
N TRP A 23 16.11 34.13 -11.27
CA TRP A 23 17.18 34.75 -12.04
C TRP A 23 16.93 36.26 -12.24
N TRP A 24 15.69 36.64 -12.58
CA TRP A 24 15.28 38.04 -12.70
C TRP A 24 15.40 38.80 -11.37
N MET A 25 14.92 38.21 -10.28
CA MET A 25 15.00 38.83 -8.95
C MET A 25 16.46 39.06 -8.50
N LEU A 26 17.35 38.10 -8.76
CA LEU A 26 18.76 38.18 -8.38
C LEU A 26 19.57 39.14 -9.28
N ILE A 27 19.24 39.23 -10.57
CA ILE A 27 19.81 40.25 -11.48
C ILE A 27 19.47 41.66 -11.00
N VAL A 28 18.21 41.91 -10.63
CA VAL A 28 17.77 43.22 -10.13
C VAL A 28 18.44 43.56 -8.78
N GLY A 29 18.84 42.54 -8.02
CA GLY A 29 19.59 42.68 -6.76
C GLY A 29 21.08 42.95 -6.91
N GLY A 30 21.64 42.95 -8.13
CA GLY A 30 23.06 43.23 -8.38
C GLY A 30 24.02 42.08 -8.02
N ASP A 31 23.52 40.84 -7.98
CA ASP A 31 24.34 39.66 -7.71
C ASP A 31 25.20 39.31 -8.92
N GLU A 32 26.47 38.94 -8.73
CA GLU A 32 27.41 38.71 -9.85
C GLU A 32 27.26 37.33 -10.50
N ALA A 33 26.59 36.39 -9.85
CA ALA A 33 26.35 35.04 -10.36
C ALA A 33 24.92 34.53 -10.14
N PRO A 34 23.88 35.25 -10.63
CA PRO A 34 22.47 34.98 -10.30
C PRO A 34 21.95 33.64 -10.86
N TRP A 35 22.65 33.08 -11.86
CA TRP A 35 22.33 31.83 -12.53
C TRP A 35 22.65 30.58 -11.69
N VAL A 36 23.64 30.65 -10.78
CA VAL A 36 24.07 29.52 -9.94
C VAL A 36 23.02 29.15 -8.87
N PRO A 37 22.58 30.06 -7.98
CA PRO A 37 21.56 29.75 -6.98
C PRO A 37 20.18 29.49 -7.62
N ALA A 38 19.84 30.17 -8.72
CA ALA A 38 18.60 29.92 -9.46
C ALA A 38 18.57 28.52 -10.08
N GLY A 39 19.68 28.07 -10.69
CA GLY A 39 19.82 26.72 -11.23
C GLY A 39 19.75 25.63 -10.16
N LEU A 40 20.37 25.86 -9.01
CA LEU A 40 20.36 24.92 -7.89
C LEU A 40 18.95 24.77 -7.30
N ALA A 41 18.23 25.88 -7.09
CA ALA A 41 16.84 25.85 -6.62
C ALA A 41 15.91 25.13 -7.61
N ALA A 42 16.05 25.39 -8.91
CA ALA A 42 15.27 24.71 -9.94
C ALA A 42 15.55 23.20 -9.98
N SER A 43 16.81 22.79 -9.82
CA SER A 43 17.22 21.37 -9.80
C SER A 43 16.64 20.60 -8.61
N VAL A 44 16.63 21.21 -7.42
CA VAL A 44 16.04 20.61 -6.20
C VAL A 44 14.54 20.46 -6.36
N LEU A 45 13.85 21.48 -6.88
CA LEU A 45 12.41 21.41 -7.16
C LEU A 45 12.07 20.30 -8.16
N LEU A 46 12.88 20.15 -9.21
CA LEU A 46 12.70 19.09 -10.20
C LEU A 46 12.90 17.70 -9.57
N LEU A 47 13.92 17.53 -8.72
CA LEU A 47 14.13 16.29 -7.94
C LEU A 47 12.97 15.99 -6.97
N VAL A 48 12.44 17.00 -6.28
CA VAL A 48 11.28 16.85 -5.38
C VAL A 48 10.03 16.45 -6.17
N MET A 49 9.79 17.07 -7.33
CA MET A 49 8.67 16.71 -8.20
C MET A 49 8.81 15.30 -8.78
N LEU A 50 10.02 14.88 -9.18
CA LEU A 50 10.28 13.53 -9.67
C LEU A 50 10.15 12.47 -8.57
N SER A 51 10.64 12.73 -7.37
CA SER A 51 10.50 11.80 -6.24
C SER A 51 9.06 11.72 -5.74
N ALA A 52 8.34 12.84 -5.68
CA ALA A 52 6.89 12.85 -5.42
C ALA A 52 6.14 12.03 -6.48
N ARG A 53 6.52 12.12 -7.76
CA ARG A 53 5.96 11.30 -8.84
C ARG A 53 6.27 9.81 -8.67
N GLU A 54 7.47 9.41 -8.27
CA GLU A 54 7.84 8.01 -8.04
C GLU A 54 6.99 7.40 -6.90
N VAL A 55 6.85 8.13 -5.80
CA VAL A 55 6.06 7.72 -4.62
C VAL A 55 4.57 7.68 -4.95
N VAL A 56 4.06 8.70 -5.66
CA VAL A 56 2.68 8.73 -6.12
C VAL A 56 2.43 7.68 -7.19
N LEU A 57 3.35 7.38 -8.09
CA LEU A 57 3.18 6.32 -9.10
C LEU A 57 3.16 4.94 -8.46
N ARG A 58 4.00 4.63 -7.48
CA ARG A 58 3.92 3.32 -6.80
C ARG A 58 2.61 3.15 -6.02
N ARG A 59 2.18 4.22 -5.34
CA ARG A 59 0.96 4.23 -4.51
C ARG A 59 -0.32 4.38 -5.33
N ALA A 60 -0.23 5.05 -6.47
CA ALA A 60 -1.27 5.11 -7.47
C ALA A 60 -1.29 3.83 -8.27
N TRP A 61 -0.18 3.11 -8.53
CA TRP A 61 -0.21 1.89 -9.33
C TRP A 61 -0.93 0.73 -8.61
N THR A 62 -0.79 0.60 -7.29
CA THR A 62 -1.61 -0.32 -6.49
C THR A 62 -3.07 0.11 -6.43
N ARG A 63 -3.36 1.41 -6.27
CA ARG A 63 -4.74 1.93 -6.35
C ARG A 63 -5.32 1.90 -7.75
N TYR A 64 -4.52 2.01 -8.80
CA TYR A 64 -4.89 2.07 -10.21
C TYR A 64 -5.07 0.66 -10.78
N LEU A 65 -4.35 -0.35 -10.28
CA LEU A 65 -4.71 -1.74 -10.50
C LEU A 65 -6.07 -2.09 -9.86
N LEU A 66 -6.40 -1.48 -8.72
CA LEU A 66 -7.70 -1.66 -8.04
C LEU A 66 -8.83 -0.78 -8.62
N GLU A 67 -8.54 0.41 -9.13
CA GLU A 67 -9.54 1.44 -9.49
C GLU A 67 -9.60 1.71 -11.01
N ASN A 68 -8.55 1.35 -11.77
CA ASN A 68 -8.48 1.45 -13.22
C ASN A 68 -8.36 0.07 -13.92
N SER A 69 -8.61 -1.04 -13.23
CA SER A 69 -8.96 -2.32 -13.89
C SER A 69 -10.34 -2.25 -14.60
N ILE A 70 -11.07 -1.15 -14.41
CA ILE A 70 -12.14 -0.68 -15.28
C ILE A 70 -11.60 0.54 -16.05
N PRO A 71 -10.82 0.39 -17.15
CA PRO A 71 -11.46 0.27 -18.47
C PRO A 71 -10.67 -0.53 -19.56
N LYS A 72 -11.43 -1.29 -20.36
CA LYS A 72 -11.31 -1.52 -21.82
C LYS A 72 -9.89 -1.39 -22.44
N ASN A 73 -9.05 -2.43 -22.34
CA ASN A 73 -8.22 -2.97 -23.43
C ASN A 73 -7.22 -3.99 -22.90
N SER A 74 -7.65 -5.25 -22.85
CA SER A 74 -6.75 -6.38 -23.03
C SER A 74 -6.34 -6.40 -24.51
N ALA A 75 -5.32 -5.62 -24.85
CA ALA A 75 -4.63 -5.69 -26.13
C ALA A 75 -3.47 -6.68 -25.98
N ARG A 76 -3.80 -7.98 -25.95
CA ARG A 76 -2.89 -9.08 -26.30
C ARG A 76 -3.64 -10.39 -26.56
N ILE A 77 -4.70 -10.33 -27.36
CA ILE A 77 -5.14 -11.49 -28.15
C ILE A 77 -5.43 -10.97 -29.56
N SER A 78 -4.70 -11.54 -30.50
CA SER A 78 -4.81 -11.35 -31.94
C SER A 78 -6.25 -11.44 -32.46
N ASN A 79 -6.56 -10.57 -33.43
CA ASN A 79 -7.60 -10.68 -34.46
C ASN A 79 -8.76 -11.64 -34.19
N ASP A 80 -9.92 -11.09 -33.82
CA ASP A 80 -11.08 -11.05 -34.71
C ASP A 80 -12.16 -10.14 -34.13
N LYS A 81 -12.51 -9.06 -34.84
CA LYS A 81 -13.73 -8.29 -34.58
C LYS A 81 -14.90 -9.00 -35.26
N PRO A 82 -16.08 -8.96 -34.64
CA PRO A 82 -17.13 -8.23 -35.33
C PRO A 82 -17.87 -7.22 -34.45
N HIS A 83 -18.54 -6.35 -35.18
CA HIS A 83 -19.28 -5.15 -34.83
C HIS A 83 -20.18 -5.18 -33.59
N SER A 84 -20.41 -3.97 -33.08
CA SER A 84 -21.46 -3.57 -32.14
C SER A 84 -22.84 -4.14 -32.54
N ALA A 85 -23.19 -5.26 -31.94
CA ALA A 85 -24.56 -5.70 -31.82
C ALA A 85 -24.95 -5.61 -30.35
N THR A 86 -26.10 -5.01 -30.07
CA THR A 86 -26.83 -5.09 -28.81
C THR A 86 -26.79 -6.53 -28.29
N LYS A 87 -25.89 -6.81 -27.34
CA LYS A 87 -25.66 -8.14 -26.78
C LYS A 87 -26.88 -8.54 -25.97
N SER A 88 -27.82 -9.22 -26.61
CA SER A 88 -28.78 -10.07 -25.89
C SER A 88 -27.97 -11.20 -25.25
N TYR A 89 -27.56 -11.00 -23.99
CA TYR A 89 -26.84 -12.01 -23.22
C TYR A 89 -27.73 -13.26 -23.10
N SER A 90 -27.38 -14.30 -23.85
CA SER A 90 -28.11 -15.57 -23.81
C SER A 90 -27.76 -16.32 -22.53
N THR A 91 -28.72 -17.07 -21.99
CA THR A 91 -28.50 -17.89 -20.78
C THR A 91 -27.38 -18.91 -20.93
N SER A 92 -27.09 -19.36 -22.15
CA SER A 92 -25.93 -20.21 -22.46
C SER A 92 -24.60 -19.53 -22.13
N MET A 93 -24.48 -18.22 -22.34
CA MET A 93 -23.26 -17.47 -22.00
C MET A 93 -23.03 -17.41 -20.50
N HIS A 94 -24.08 -17.21 -19.69
CA HIS A 94 -23.96 -17.22 -18.23
C HIS A 94 -23.62 -18.61 -17.70
N ALA A 95 -24.15 -19.69 -18.31
CA ALA A 95 -23.75 -21.05 -17.94
C ALA A 95 -22.28 -21.34 -18.27
N ALA A 96 -21.81 -20.91 -19.46
CA ALA A 96 -20.42 -21.06 -19.87
C ALA A 96 -19.47 -20.27 -18.96
N ALA A 97 -19.81 -19.01 -18.64
CA ALA A 97 -19.01 -18.17 -17.75
C ALA A 97 -18.89 -18.79 -16.34
N LEU A 98 -19.97 -19.37 -15.82
CA LEU A 98 -19.94 -20.07 -14.54
C LEU A 98 -19.01 -21.30 -14.58
N ALA A 99 -19.02 -22.06 -15.67
CA ALA A 99 -18.12 -23.19 -15.85
C ALA A 99 -16.65 -22.74 -15.92
N THR A 100 -16.37 -21.61 -16.60
CA THR A 100 -15.04 -21.00 -16.63
C THR A 100 -14.56 -20.60 -15.24
N ILE A 101 -15.42 -19.94 -14.44
CA ILE A 101 -15.09 -19.57 -13.06
C ILE A 101 -14.78 -20.81 -12.22
N GLN A 102 -15.57 -21.87 -12.33
CA GLN A 102 -15.33 -23.11 -11.59
C GLN A 102 -14.02 -23.77 -11.99
N LYS A 103 -13.69 -23.77 -13.29
CA LYS A 103 -12.43 -24.31 -13.79
C LYS A 103 -11.24 -23.50 -13.25
N GLN A 104 -11.28 -22.18 -13.35
CA GLN A 104 -10.19 -21.31 -12.89
C GLN A 104 -10.08 -21.28 -11.37
N SER A 105 -11.19 -21.44 -10.64
CA SER A 105 -11.19 -21.66 -9.19
C SER A 105 -10.39 -22.89 -8.82
N ALA A 106 -10.63 -24.02 -9.50
CA ALA A 106 -9.90 -25.26 -9.25
C ALA A 106 -8.41 -25.14 -9.62
N GLU A 107 -8.09 -24.44 -10.72
CA GLU A 107 -6.71 -24.15 -11.10
C GLU A 107 -6.01 -23.29 -10.03
N ALA A 108 -6.68 -22.27 -9.51
CA ALA A 108 -6.15 -21.38 -8.47
C ALA A 108 -5.86 -22.09 -7.14
N GLU A 109 -6.66 -23.09 -6.75
CA GLU A 109 -6.41 -23.91 -5.55
C GLU A 109 -5.07 -24.67 -5.60
N THR A 110 -4.60 -25.00 -6.81
CA THR A 110 -3.31 -25.69 -7.01
C THR A 110 -2.15 -24.75 -7.26
N ALA A 111 -2.43 -23.45 -7.46
CA ALA A 111 -1.41 -22.47 -7.78
C ALA A 111 -0.64 -22.02 -6.54
N SER A 112 0.63 -21.66 -6.72
CA SER A 112 1.49 -21.20 -5.63
C SER A 112 1.42 -19.68 -5.39
N SER A 113 0.98 -18.91 -6.39
CA SER A 113 0.87 -17.45 -6.27
C SER A 113 -0.53 -17.04 -5.81
N PRO A 114 -0.66 -16.11 -4.84
CA PRO A 114 -1.95 -15.59 -4.43
C PRO A 114 -2.67 -14.83 -5.56
N ASP A 115 -1.96 -14.34 -6.58
CA ASP A 115 -2.52 -13.56 -7.68
C ASP A 115 -3.61 -14.32 -8.46
N TYR A 116 -3.50 -15.65 -8.55
CA TYR A 116 -4.54 -16.48 -9.18
C TYR A 116 -5.88 -16.37 -8.47
N HIS A 117 -5.90 -16.26 -7.14
CA HIS A 117 -7.14 -16.05 -6.40
C HIS A 117 -7.72 -14.66 -6.64
N LEU A 118 -6.88 -13.63 -6.81
CA LEU A 118 -7.34 -12.29 -7.15
C LEU A 118 -7.98 -12.26 -8.55
N ASP A 119 -7.38 -12.95 -9.51
CA ASP A 119 -7.93 -13.07 -10.87
C ASP A 119 -9.31 -13.74 -10.86
N VAL A 120 -9.46 -14.85 -10.12
CA VAL A 120 -10.75 -15.54 -10.01
C VAL A 120 -11.78 -14.67 -9.29
N PHE A 121 -11.38 -13.94 -8.24
CA PHE A 121 -12.25 -12.96 -7.58
C PHE A 121 -12.80 -11.93 -8.57
N HIS A 122 -11.96 -11.37 -9.45
CA HIS A 122 -12.41 -10.43 -10.47
C HIS A 122 -13.35 -11.06 -11.51
N LEU A 123 -13.15 -12.33 -11.86
CA LEU A 123 -14.08 -13.06 -12.72
C LEU A 123 -15.44 -13.25 -12.05
N CYS A 124 -15.46 -13.55 -10.75
CA CYS A 124 -16.68 -13.61 -9.96
C CYS A 124 -17.42 -12.26 -9.97
N GLN A 125 -16.73 -11.15 -9.74
CA GLN A 125 -17.32 -9.80 -9.79
C GLN A 125 -17.96 -9.51 -11.15
N ASN A 126 -17.21 -9.72 -12.23
CA ASN A 126 -17.70 -9.52 -13.60
C ASN A 126 -18.94 -10.38 -13.91
N TYR A 127 -18.99 -11.61 -13.40
CA TYR A 127 -20.16 -12.48 -13.53
C TYR A 127 -21.36 -11.95 -12.75
N LEU A 128 -21.16 -11.51 -11.50
CA LEU A 128 -22.24 -10.98 -10.67
C LEU A 128 -22.83 -9.71 -11.27
N GLU A 129 -21.99 -8.78 -11.73
CA GLU A 129 -22.43 -7.55 -12.39
C GLU A 129 -23.20 -7.84 -13.68
N SER A 130 -22.67 -8.71 -14.55
CA SER A 130 -23.31 -9.04 -15.83
C SER A 130 -24.65 -9.77 -15.65
N THR A 131 -24.73 -10.67 -14.67
CA THR A 131 -25.97 -11.38 -14.34
C THR A 131 -26.99 -10.48 -13.66
N GLU A 132 -26.57 -9.53 -12.82
CA GLU A 132 -27.47 -8.55 -12.21
C GLU A 132 -28.09 -7.63 -13.26
N GLN A 133 -27.30 -7.17 -14.24
CA GLN A 133 -27.82 -6.40 -15.38
C GLN A 133 -28.83 -7.20 -16.20
N ALA A 134 -28.55 -8.49 -16.46
CA ALA A 134 -29.49 -9.37 -17.16
C ALA A 134 -30.80 -9.58 -16.40
N LEU A 135 -30.74 -9.71 -15.06
CA LEU A 135 -31.93 -9.82 -14.21
C LEU A 135 -32.76 -8.53 -14.22
N ARG A 136 -32.13 -7.35 -14.28
CA ARG A 136 -32.83 -6.05 -14.37
C ARG A 136 -33.50 -5.83 -15.73
N ALA A 137 -32.95 -6.36 -16.82
CA ALA A 137 -33.50 -6.21 -18.18
C ALA A 137 -34.84 -6.94 -18.41
N ASN A 138 -35.30 -7.76 -17.46
CA ASN A 138 -36.59 -8.46 -17.43
C ASN A 138 -36.94 -9.30 -18.69
N ASN A 139 -35.96 -9.65 -19.51
CA ASN A 139 -36.12 -10.44 -20.75
C ASN A 139 -36.01 -11.96 -20.53
N LEU A 140 -35.85 -12.40 -19.28
CA LEU A 140 -35.65 -13.81 -18.91
C LEU A 140 -36.96 -14.47 -18.44
N SER A 141 -37.21 -15.68 -18.93
CA SER A 141 -38.26 -16.56 -18.40
C SER A 141 -38.02 -16.87 -16.91
N PRO A 142 -39.06 -17.20 -16.13
CA PRO A 142 -38.93 -17.44 -14.68
C PRO A 142 -37.93 -18.55 -14.34
N GLU A 143 -37.91 -19.64 -15.11
CA GLU A 143 -36.96 -20.74 -14.92
C GLU A 143 -35.50 -20.29 -15.12
N LYS A 144 -35.25 -19.54 -16.19
CA LYS A 144 -33.93 -18.98 -16.52
C LYS A 144 -33.47 -18.00 -15.44
N ARG A 145 -34.39 -17.17 -14.94
CA ARG A 145 -34.14 -16.24 -13.84
C ARG A 145 -33.72 -16.98 -12.56
N ASN A 146 -34.41 -18.06 -12.22
CA ASN A 146 -34.08 -18.88 -11.07
C ASN A 146 -32.74 -19.61 -11.22
N ALA A 147 -32.39 -20.04 -12.44
CA ALA A 147 -31.07 -20.61 -12.72
C ALA A 147 -29.95 -19.56 -12.53
N VAL A 148 -30.13 -18.34 -13.03
CA VAL A 148 -29.17 -17.24 -12.86
C VAL A 148 -29.00 -16.87 -11.39
N ARG A 149 -30.10 -16.78 -10.62
CA ARG A 149 -30.03 -16.49 -9.16
C ARG A 149 -29.25 -17.56 -8.39
N ARG A 150 -29.48 -18.84 -8.68
CA ARG A 150 -28.69 -19.95 -8.11
C ARG A 150 -27.21 -19.86 -8.50
N GLY A 151 -26.91 -19.43 -9.72
CA GLY A 151 -25.55 -19.14 -10.17
C GLY A 151 -24.91 -18.01 -9.36
N GLN A 152 -25.62 -16.88 -9.17
CA GLN A 152 -25.14 -15.75 -8.37
C GLN A 152 -24.84 -16.14 -6.93
N GLU A 153 -25.69 -16.93 -6.28
CA GLU A 153 -25.47 -17.39 -4.91
C GLU A 153 -24.18 -18.21 -4.79
N ARG A 154 -23.94 -19.15 -5.72
CA ARG A 154 -22.70 -19.94 -5.76
C ARG A 154 -21.48 -19.06 -5.99
N VAL A 155 -21.58 -18.09 -6.90
CA VAL A 155 -20.46 -17.19 -7.22
C VAL A 155 -20.15 -16.22 -6.08
N ARG A 156 -21.14 -15.75 -5.32
CA ARG A 156 -20.88 -14.94 -4.11
C ARG A 156 -20.06 -15.69 -3.06
N THR A 157 -20.32 -16.98 -2.89
CA THR A 157 -19.52 -17.82 -1.99
C THR A 157 -18.08 -17.95 -2.49
N LEU A 158 -17.88 -18.17 -3.80
CA LEU A 158 -16.55 -18.24 -4.41
C LEU A 158 -15.81 -16.90 -4.37
N GLU A 159 -16.52 -15.80 -4.64
CA GLU A 159 -16.00 -14.43 -4.56
C GLU A 159 -15.42 -14.16 -3.17
N LYS A 160 -16.21 -14.42 -2.12
CA LYS A 160 -15.77 -14.27 -0.73
C LYS A 160 -14.56 -15.15 -0.44
N TYR A 161 -14.60 -16.42 -0.84
CA TYR A 161 -13.52 -17.38 -0.60
C TYR A 161 -12.20 -16.94 -1.23
N HIS A 162 -12.21 -16.55 -2.51
CA HIS A 162 -11.01 -16.16 -3.23
C HIS A 162 -10.44 -14.85 -2.72
N LEU A 163 -11.28 -13.87 -2.40
CA LEU A 163 -10.81 -12.61 -1.82
C LEU A 163 -10.11 -12.82 -0.47
N LEU A 164 -10.71 -13.63 0.41
CA LEU A 164 -10.12 -13.94 1.72
C LEU A 164 -8.79 -14.69 1.56
N THR A 165 -8.75 -15.70 0.69
CA THR A 165 -7.54 -16.49 0.44
C THR A 165 -6.42 -15.62 -0.13
N TRP A 166 -6.71 -14.79 -1.14
CA TRP A 166 -5.75 -13.84 -1.69
C TRP A 166 -5.20 -12.88 -0.63
N ALA A 167 -6.09 -12.25 0.16
CA ALA A 167 -5.69 -11.26 1.14
C ALA A 167 -4.81 -11.87 2.24
N ARG A 168 -5.17 -13.07 2.71
CA ARG A 168 -4.40 -13.84 3.69
C ARG A 168 -3.02 -14.21 3.16
N ASP A 169 -2.96 -14.80 1.96
CA ASP A 169 -1.71 -15.34 1.45
C ASP A 169 -0.76 -14.21 0.99
N SER A 170 -1.30 -13.16 0.37
CA SER A 170 -0.53 -11.96 0.00
C SER A 170 0.05 -11.25 1.23
N SER A 171 -0.77 -11.02 2.26
CA SER A 171 -0.30 -10.35 3.47
C SER A 171 0.75 -11.17 4.22
N ARG A 172 0.60 -12.50 4.24
CA ARG A 172 1.59 -13.43 4.82
C ARG A 172 2.92 -13.39 4.07
N ILE A 173 2.91 -13.48 2.74
CA ILE A 173 4.12 -13.44 1.91
C ILE A 173 4.85 -12.10 2.11
N LEU A 174 4.13 -10.98 2.05
CA LEU A 174 4.70 -9.64 2.25
C LEU A 174 5.26 -9.44 3.65
N THR A 175 4.59 -9.96 4.68
CA THR A 175 5.08 -9.86 6.07
C THR A 175 6.37 -10.66 6.25
N HIS A 176 6.44 -11.88 5.69
CA HIS A 176 7.66 -12.68 5.71
C HIS A 176 8.80 -12.04 4.89
N GLU A 177 8.48 -11.43 3.75
CA GLU A 177 9.44 -10.65 2.98
C GLU A 177 9.96 -9.44 3.78
N ALA A 178 9.07 -8.73 4.47
CA ALA A 178 9.42 -7.62 5.34
C ALA A 178 10.40 -8.05 6.44
N GLN A 179 10.18 -9.21 7.08
CA GLN A 179 11.11 -9.75 8.09
C GLN A 179 12.52 -9.98 7.55
N LYS A 180 12.65 -10.36 6.27
CA LYS A 180 13.94 -10.62 5.61
C LYS A 180 14.67 -9.36 5.15
N ARG A 181 14.03 -8.20 5.10
CA ARG A 181 14.68 -6.94 4.69
C ARG A 181 15.73 -6.52 5.71
N VAL A 182 16.84 -5.94 5.26
CA VAL A 182 17.91 -5.46 6.14
C VAL A 182 17.60 -4.05 6.67
N ARG A 183 17.17 -3.15 5.79
CA ARG A 183 16.90 -1.74 6.13
C ARG A 183 15.53 -1.59 6.79
N VAL A 184 15.48 -0.80 7.86
CA VAL A 184 14.23 -0.50 8.60
C VAL A 184 13.17 0.14 7.70
N SER A 185 13.57 1.06 6.82
CA SER A 185 12.67 1.66 5.82
C SER A 185 11.98 0.60 4.96
N ASP A 186 12.76 -0.35 4.44
CA ASP A 186 12.29 -1.37 3.51
C ASP A 186 11.41 -2.40 4.24
N LYS A 187 11.74 -2.72 5.50
CA LYS A 187 10.88 -3.53 6.39
C LYS A 187 9.50 -2.88 6.53
N ILE A 188 9.47 -1.60 6.87
CA ILE A 188 8.23 -0.84 7.11
C ILE A 188 7.44 -0.66 5.82
N GLU A 189 8.09 -0.34 4.70
CA GLU A 189 7.43 -0.21 3.39
C GLU A 189 6.76 -1.53 2.98
N THR A 190 7.49 -2.64 3.08
CA THR A 190 6.97 -3.96 2.71
C THR A 190 5.81 -4.39 3.62
N ALA A 191 5.91 -4.14 4.93
CA ALA A 191 4.81 -4.42 5.86
C ALA A 191 3.58 -3.53 5.61
N ASN A 192 3.76 -2.25 5.26
CA ASN A 192 2.65 -1.38 4.89
C ASN A 192 1.93 -1.87 3.63
N ARG A 193 2.65 -2.44 2.65
CA ARG A 193 2.00 -3.07 1.48
C ARG A 193 1.11 -4.24 1.89
N ALA A 194 1.51 -5.02 2.90
CA ALA A 194 0.67 -6.09 3.44
C ALA A 194 -0.62 -5.54 4.08
N VAL A 195 -0.53 -4.42 4.80
CA VAL A 195 -1.71 -3.71 5.34
C VAL A 195 -2.60 -3.19 4.22
N GLU A 196 -2.05 -2.64 3.14
CA GLU A 196 -2.81 -2.15 1.98
C GLU A 196 -3.59 -3.27 1.27
N CYS A 197 -3.02 -4.48 1.18
CA CYS A 197 -3.75 -5.66 0.68
C CYS A 197 -4.96 -5.99 1.55
N LEU A 198 -4.78 -6.02 2.88
CA LEU A 198 -5.88 -6.29 3.83
C LEU A 198 -6.94 -5.19 3.80
N ASP A 199 -6.52 -3.91 3.72
CA ASP A 199 -7.43 -2.77 3.59
C ASP A 199 -8.27 -2.86 2.31
N SER A 200 -7.69 -3.33 1.22
CA SER A 200 -8.40 -3.52 -0.05
C SER A 200 -9.47 -4.59 0.06
N ALA A 201 -9.19 -5.71 0.73
CA ALA A 201 -10.17 -6.76 1.00
C ALA A 201 -11.26 -6.32 1.98
N LEU A 202 -10.90 -5.58 3.04
CA LEU A 202 -11.85 -5.08 4.05
C LEU A 202 -12.84 -4.04 3.49
N LYS A 203 -12.53 -3.37 2.37
CA LYS A 203 -13.51 -2.52 1.68
C LYS A 203 -14.69 -3.32 1.11
N VAL A 204 -14.44 -4.57 0.71
CA VAL A 204 -15.46 -5.47 0.14
C VAL A 204 -16.07 -6.36 1.22
N LEU A 205 -15.27 -6.81 2.20
CA LEU A 205 -15.68 -7.65 3.33
C LEU A 205 -15.37 -6.98 4.68
N PRO A 206 -16.13 -5.95 5.10
CA PRO A 206 -15.83 -5.20 6.34
C PRO A 206 -15.91 -6.06 7.61
N GLU A 207 -16.78 -7.05 7.61
CA GLU A 207 -17.10 -7.89 8.78
C GLU A 207 -16.18 -9.11 8.92
N ALA A 208 -15.07 -9.20 8.17
CA ALA A 208 -14.14 -10.32 8.27
C ALA A 208 -13.18 -10.16 9.49
N PRO A 209 -13.40 -10.86 10.62
CA PRO A 209 -12.58 -10.68 11.82
C PRO A 209 -11.13 -11.09 11.58
N GLU A 210 -10.90 -12.17 10.84
CA GLU A 210 -9.57 -12.70 10.52
C GLU A 210 -8.67 -11.68 9.79
N LEU A 211 -9.27 -10.85 8.92
CA LEU A 211 -8.53 -9.79 8.22
C LEU A 211 -8.18 -8.64 9.16
N ASN A 212 -9.08 -8.28 10.08
CA ASN A 212 -8.83 -7.25 11.08
C ASN A 212 -7.74 -7.67 12.08
N GLU A 213 -7.77 -8.93 12.53
CA GLU A 213 -6.73 -9.52 13.39
C GLU A 213 -5.37 -9.54 12.69
N SER A 214 -5.32 -10.01 11.43
CA SER A 214 -4.09 -10.01 10.63
C SER A 214 -3.54 -8.59 10.45
N LYS A 215 -4.42 -7.62 10.19
CA LYS A 215 -4.05 -6.20 10.03
C LYS A 215 -3.50 -5.62 11.32
N LEU A 216 -4.10 -5.95 12.47
CA LEU A 216 -3.61 -5.55 13.79
C LEU A 216 -2.21 -6.13 14.04
N ALA A 217 -2.02 -7.43 13.81
CA ALA A 217 -0.73 -8.09 13.99
C ALA A 217 0.39 -7.48 13.11
N ILE A 218 0.09 -7.10 11.88
CA ILE A 218 1.08 -6.43 11.00
C ILE A 218 1.39 -5.02 11.50
N ARG A 219 0.41 -4.29 12.05
CA ARG A 219 0.65 -2.98 12.66
C ARG A 219 1.49 -3.09 13.93
N GLU A 220 1.25 -4.11 14.75
CA GLU A 220 2.10 -4.45 15.90
C GLU A 220 3.53 -4.75 15.45
N PHE A 221 3.71 -5.51 14.37
CA PHE A 221 5.02 -5.76 13.78
C PHE A 221 5.71 -4.46 13.33
N ILE A 222 5.02 -3.58 12.60
CA ILE A 222 5.56 -2.27 12.18
C ILE A 222 6.00 -1.46 13.41
N ALA A 223 5.20 -1.47 14.47
CA ALA A 223 5.52 -0.75 15.69
C ALA A 223 6.76 -1.29 16.38
N SER A 224 6.85 -2.61 16.51
CA SER A 224 8.03 -3.27 17.08
C SER A 224 9.31 -2.92 16.32
N VAL A 225 9.26 -2.86 14.98
CA VAL A 225 10.42 -2.50 14.14
C VAL A 225 10.84 -1.05 14.37
N LYS A 226 9.90 -0.12 14.51
CA LYS A 226 10.20 1.29 14.79
C LYS A 226 10.80 1.48 16.18
N VAL A 227 10.16 0.90 17.20
CA VAL A 227 10.64 0.98 18.59
C VAL A 227 12.05 0.39 18.70
N ALA A 228 12.28 -0.81 18.13
CA ALA A 228 13.60 -1.44 18.13
C ALA A 228 14.66 -0.55 17.44
N HIS A 229 14.33 0.10 16.33
CA HIS A 229 15.24 1.01 15.66
C HIS A 229 15.67 2.20 16.54
N TRP A 230 14.71 2.84 17.21
CA TRP A 230 15.01 3.97 18.09
C TRP A 230 15.78 3.57 19.34
N VAL A 231 15.45 2.41 19.93
CA VAL A 231 16.20 1.82 21.04
C VAL A 231 17.64 1.53 20.63
N GLU A 232 17.87 0.90 19.47
CA GLU A 232 19.23 0.63 18.97
C GLU A 232 20.05 1.91 18.78
N LEU A 233 19.43 2.97 18.25
CA LEU A 233 20.10 4.28 18.12
C LEU A 233 20.40 4.93 19.48
N ALA A 234 19.50 4.76 20.46
CA ALA A 234 19.70 5.23 21.82
C ALA A 234 20.87 4.51 22.50
N GLU A 235 20.90 3.18 22.41
CA GLU A 235 21.96 2.33 22.97
C GLU A 235 23.32 2.66 22.34
N ARG A 236 23.39 2.84 21.02
CA ARG A 236 24.62 3.27 20.33
C ARG A 236 25.10 4.65 20.78
N ALA A 237 24.18 5.58 21.04
CA ALA A 237 24.54 6.91 21.56
C ALA A 237 25.03 6.82 23.01
N ALA A 238 24.36 6.02 23.85
CA ALA A 238 24.74 5.79 25.24
C ALA A 238 26.11 5.13 25.35
N PHE A 239 26.40 4.16 24.48
CA PHE A 239 27.71 3.50 24.39
C PHE A 239 28.84 4.50 24.11
N LYS A 240 28.59 5.52 23.29
CA LYS A 240 29.53 6.62 23.00
C LYS A 240 29.52 7.74 24.05
N ALA A 241 28.93 7.50 25.23
CA ALA A 241 28.73 8.49 26.29
C ALA A 241 27.92 9.75 25.88
N HIS A 242 27.19 9.71 24.75
CA HIS A 242 26.31 10.79 24.33
C HIS A 242 24.93 10.68 25.00
N TYR A 243 24.89 10.78 26.32
CA TYR A 243 23.70 10.46 27.13
C TYR A 243 22.48 11.34 26.84
N ARG A 244 22.66 12.65 26.57
CA ARG A 244 21.53 13.52 26.19
C ARG A 244 20.85 13.01 24.91
N ARG A 245 21.66 12.71 23.89
CA ARG A 245 21.18 12.16 22.62
C ARG A 245 20.53 10.80 22.80
N ALA A 246 21.08 9.94 23.66
CA ALA A 246 20.47 8.65 23.97
C ALA A 246 19.08 8.80 24.60
N ILE A 247 18.93 9.70 25.57
CA ILE A 247 17.64 10.01 26.20
C ILE A 247 16.62 10.49 25.17
N ASP A 248 17.01 11.38 24.26
CA ASP A 248 16.09 11.87 23.21
C ASP A 248 15.62 10.74 22.30
N ARG A 249 16.51 9.81 21.94
CA ARG A 249 16.16 8.62 21.12
C ARG A 249 15.26 7.62 21.87
N TYR A 250 15.44 7.46 23.17
CA TYR A 250 14.52 6.65 23.98
C TYR A 250 13.12 7.29 24.07
N LYS A 251 13.03 8.62 24.15
CA LYS A 251 11.73 9.32 24.06
C LYS A 251 11.07 9.12 22.71
N ASP A 252 11.84 9.14 21.61
CA ASP A 252 11.31 8.80 20.29
C ASP A 252 10.75 7.37 20.27
N ALA A 253 11.42 6.41 20.93
CA ALA A 253 10.91 5.04 21.06
C ALA A 253 9.59 4.98 21.85
N LEU A 254 9.48 5.69 22.98
CA LEU A 254 8.24 5.79 23.76
C LEU A 254 7.09 6.38 22.93
N PHE A 255 7.36 7.43 22.17
CA PHE A 255 6.35 8.06 21.30
C PHE A 255 5.71 7.07 20.33
N TYR A 256 6.51 6.19 19.70
CA TYR A 256 5.96 5.16 18.80
C TYR A 256 5.22 4.06 19.57
N LEU A 257 5.72 3.69 20.75
CA LEU A 257 5.10 2.67 21.61
C LEU A 257 3.71 3.09 22.12
N GLU A 258 3.51 4.39 22.41
CA GLU A 258 2.23 4.93 22.87
C GLU A 258 1.19 5.12 21.75
N ARG A 259 1.65 5.52 20.56
CA ARG A 259 0.76 5.92 19.46
C ARG A 259 0.30 4.76 18.59
N GLU A 260 1.05 3.67 18.53
CA GLU A 260 0.75 2.56 17.65
C GLU A 260 -0.14 1.52 18.32
N SER A 261 -0.83 0.71 17.51
CA SER A 261 -1.72 -0.35 17.99
C SER A 261 -0.89 -1.52 18.51
N VAL A 262 -0.26 -1.33 19.67
CA VAL A 262 0.49 -2.34 20.41
C VAL A 262 -0.38 -2.84 21.56
N LYS A 263 -0.28 -4.13 21.88
CA LYS A 263 -0.99 -4.69 23.04
C LYS A 263 -0.58 -3.98 24.32
N GLU A 264 -1.56 -3.80 25.21
CA GLU A 264 -1.40 -3.01 26.43
C GLU A 264 -0.26 -3.52 27.33
N ASP A 265 -0.19 -4.84 27.50
CA ASP A 265 0.83 -5.53 28.28
C ASP A 265 2.25 -5.28 27.74
N VAL A 266 2.42 -5.40 26.42
CA VAL A 266 3.69 -5.14 25.75
C VAL A 266 4.07 -3.66 25.83
N ARG A 267 3.08 -2.77 25.70
CA ARG A 267 3.27 -1.33 25.81
C ARG A 267 3.74 -0.93 27.19
N ILE A 268 3.06 -1.37 28.25
CA ILE A 268 3.41 -1.05 29.64
C ILE A 268 4.81 -1.57 29.97
N ALA A 269 5.06 -2.86 29.72
CA ALA A 269 6.36 -3.46 30.01
C ALA A 269 7.51 -2.82 29.22
N GLY A 270 7.26 -2.46 27.95
CA GLY A 270 8.22 -1.76 27.11
C GLY A 270 8.50 -0.33 27.60
N ALA A 271 7.46 0.41 27.97
CA ALA A 271 7.59 1.78 28.48
C ALA A 271 8.38 1.81 29.79
N GLU A 272 8.02 0.97 30.75
CA GLU A 272 8.74 0.87 32.03
C GLU A 272 10.23 0.53 31.83
N ARG A 273 10.56 -0.34 30.87
CA ARG A 273 11.95 -0.67 30.56
C ARG A 273 12.69 0.56 30.02
N ILE A 274 12.08 1.29 29.09
CA ILE A 274 12.70 2.47 28.49
C ILE A 274 12.85 3.60 29.52
N ASP A 275 11.86 3.80 30.38
CA ASP A 275 11.91 4.81 31.44
C ASP A 275 13.04 4.54 32.44
N ARG A 276 13.22 3.28 32.85
CA ARG A 276 14.36 2.88 33.70
C ARG A 276 15.70 3.22 33.05
N GLU A 277 15.87 2.96 31.75
CA GLU A 277 17.10 3.32 31.04
C GLU A 277 17.31 4.85 30.97
N ILE A 278 16.23 5.61 30.73
CA ILE A 278 16.29 7.08 30.75
C ILE A 278 16.75 7.58 32.12
N GLU A 279 16.24 7.04 33.22
CA GLU A 279 16.63 7.41 34.58
C GLU A 279 18.12 7.12 34.86
N LEU A 280 18.59 5.94 34.46
CA LEU A 280 20.01 5.58 34.58
C LEU A 280 20.91 6.56 33.82
N LEU A 281 20.54 6.93 32.59
CA LEU A 281 21.29 7.89 31.77
C LEU A 281 21.25 9.31 32.37
N ARG A 282 20.12 9.73 32.95
CA ARG A 282 20.01 11.01 33.67
C ARG A 282 20.94 11.07 34.88
N ASN A 283 21.08 9.96 35.60
CA ASN A 283 22.01 9.88 36.74
C ASN A 283 23.46 9.97 36.28
N ARG A 284 23.82 9.32 35.16
CA ARG A 284 25.16 9.43 34.56
C ARG A 284 25.50 10.85 34.09
N LEU A 285 24.52 11.59 33.58
CA LEU A 285 24.69 13.00 33.22
C LEU A 285 24.95 13.93 34.42
N LYS A 286 24.48 13.55 35.60
CA LYS A 286 24.69 14.33 36.84
C LYS A 286 26.02 14.03 37.51
N LEU A 287 26.66 12.90 37.20
CA LEU A 287 27.98 12.57 37.72
C LEU A 287 29.04 13.46 37.03
N PRO A 288 29.91 14.15 37.79
CA PRO A 288 30.99 14.93 37.21
C PRO A 288 31.91 14.02 36.39
N HIS A 289 32.30 14.47 35.20
CA HIS A 289 33.30 13.80 34.37
C HIS A 289 34.62 13.81 35.17
N LYS A 290 34.98 12.67 35.77
CA LYS A 290 36.34 12.48 36.29
C LYS A 290 37.19 12.19 35.07
N ASP A 291 37.93 13.20 34.61
CA ASP A 291 38.95 13.00 33.60
C ASP A 291 39.95 11.95 34.12
N PRO A 292 40.28 10.91 33.35
CA PRO A 292 41.37 10.02 33.70
C PRO A 292 42.68 10.78 33.54
N GLU A 293 43.42 10.94 34.63
CA GLU A 293 44.82 11.37 34.64
C GLU A 293 45.72 10.41 33.84
#